data_AF-A0A1U8AGW4-F1
#
_entry.id   AF-A0A1U8AGW4-F1
#
_cell.length_a   1.000
_cell.length_b   1.000
_cell.length_c   1.000
_cell.angle_alpha   90.00
_cell.angle_beta   90.00
_cell.angle_gamma   90.00
#
_symmetry.space_group_name_H-M   'P 1'
#
loop_
_entity.id
_entity.type
_entity.pdbx_description
1 polymer ?
#
loop_
_entity_poly.entity_id
_entity_poly.type
_entity_poly.pdbx_seq_one_letter_code
_entity_poly.pdbx_strand_id
1 'polypeptide(L)'
;MVSLTYVASNLVPLLNGTANAIVVADYIYNQFSAVQNSFTDAAHAIDNSYQLFWTYLVFVMQLGFAMLYAGSVHAKSTMNIMLTNVLNAAVGDLFYYLFGFAFAFGSPSNRFIGRHFFGMKVFLSELFDYSNFLYKWAFVVTATGMKIYTI
;
A
#
# COMPACT_ATOMS: atom_id res chain seq x y z
N MET A 1 -4.10 -30.15 8.93
CA MET A 1 -3.74 -31.13 7.89
C MET A 1 -5.03 -31.68 7.29
N VAL A 2 -5.51 -31.12 6.19
CA VAL A 2 -6.59 -31.74 5.40
C VAL A 2 -5.99 -33.02 4.83
N SER A 3 -6.43 -34.17 5.32
CA SER A 3 -5.82 -35.46 5.00
C SER A 3 -6.10 -35.81 3.53
N LEU A 4 -5.13 -36.44 2.86
CA LEU A 4 -5.30 -37.02 1.52
C LEU A 4 -6.54 -37.93 1.44
N THR A 5 -6.94 -38.52 2.57
CA THR A 5 -8.17 -39.31 2.75
C THR A 5 -9.45 -38.52 2.46
N TYR A 6 -9.52 -37.24 2.85
CA TYR A 6 -10.66 -36.35 2.56
C TYR A 6 -10.74 -35.98 1.08
N VAL A 7 -9.59 -35.78 0.43
CA VAL A 7 -9.54 -35.50 -1.02
C VAL A 7 -9.96 -36.75 -1.80
N ALA A 8 -9.49 -37.93 -1.39
CA ALA A 8 -9.86 -39.21 -2.01
C ALA A 8 -11.36 -39.52 -1.85
N SER A 9 -11.97 -39.28 -0.69
CA SER A 9 -13.40 -39.52 -0.49
C SER A 9 -14.31 -38.66 -1.37
N ASN A 10 -13.86 -37.46 -1.75
CA ASN A 10 -14.59 -36.55 -2.63
C ASN A 10 -14.29 -36.79 -4.13
N LEU A 11 -13.10 -37.32 -4.48
CA LEU A 11 -12.74 -37.69 -5.86
C LEU A 11 -13.26 -39.07 -6.29
N VAL A 12 -13.26 -40.06 -5.41
CA VAL A 12 -13.62 -41.46 -5.74
C VAL A 12 -15.04 -41.58 -6.34
N PRO A 13 -16.08 -40.90 -5.83
CA PRO A 13 -17.41 -40.92 -6.44
C PRO A 13 -17.45 -40.31 -7.85
N LEU A 14 -16.57 -39.35 -8.13
CA LEU A 14 -16.47 -38.66 -9.42
C LEU A 14 -15.72 -39.48 -10.49
N LEU A 15 -14.90 -40.45 -10.07
CA LEU A 15 -14.13 -41.34 -10.95
C LEU A 15 -14.85 -42.66 -11.26
N ASN A 16 -15.78 -43.11 -10.40
CA ASN A 16 -16.37 -44.46 -10.48
C ASN A 16 -17.77 -44.53 -11.14
N GLY A 17 -18.38 -43.37 -11.44
CA GLY A 17 -19.56 -43.27 -12.32
C GLY A 17 -19.15 -42.91 -13.74
N THR A 18 -20.09 -42.81 -14.70
CA THR A 18 -19.86 -42.28 -16.06
C THR A 18 -19.21 -40.90 -15.95
N ALA A 19 -17.88 -40.88 -15.87
CA ALA A 19 -17.14 -39.75 -15.35
C ALA A 19 -17.20 -38.65 -16.38
N ASN A 20 -18.07 -37.67 -16.16
CA ASN A 20 -17.99 -36.42 -16.89
C ASN A 20 -16.65 -35.80 -16.51
N ALA A 21 -15.64 -35.99 -17.37
CA ALA A 21 -14.27 -35.48 -17.18
C ALA A 21 -14.26 -33.98 -16.83
N ILE A 22 -15.31 -33.26 -17.24
CA ILE A 22 -15.62 -31.88 -16.91
C ILE A 22 -15.74 -31.65 -15.39
N VAL A 23 -16.49 -32.48 -14.66
CA VAL A 23 -16.74 -32.29 -13.22
C VAL A 23 -15.47 -32.57 -12.39
N VAL A 24 -14.66 -33.53 -12.83
CA VAL A 24 -13.35 -33.81 -12.21
C VAL A 24 -12.38 -32.66 -12.47
N ALA A 25 -12.36 -32.13 -13.70
CA ALA A 25 -11.54 -30.97 -14.05
C ALA A 25 -11.93 -29.73 -13.23
N ASP A 26 -13.23 -29.47 -13.04
CA ASP A 26 -13.72 -28.36 -12.20
C ASP A 26 -13.31 -28.52 -10.73
N TYR A 27 -13.38 -29.74 -10.17
CA TYR A 27 -12.92 -29.97 -8.79
C TYR A 27 -11.43 -29.69 -8.63
N ILE A 28 -10.60 -30.19 -9.55
CA ILE A 28 -9.14 -29.96 -9.53
C ILE A 28 -8.84 -28.47 -9.72
N TYR A 29 -9.54 -27.82 -10.66
CA TYR A 29 -9.40 -26.38 -10.90
C TYR A 29 -9.74 -25.56 -9.66
N ASN A 30 -10.82 -25.89 -8.96
CA ASN A 30 -11.22 -25.18 -7.73
C ASN A 30 -10.21 -25.37 -6.59
N GLN A 31 -9.64 -26.58 -6.44
CA GLN A 31 -8.58 -26.84 -5.46
C GLN A 31 -7.30 -26.06 -5.80
N PHE A 32 -6.90 -26.07 -7.07
CA PHE A 32 -5.72 -25.35 -7.53
C PHE A 32 -5.91 -23.83 -7.41
N SER A 33 -7.11 -23.33 -7.74
CA SER A 33 -7.49 -21.92 -7.55
C SER A 33 -7.43 -21.50 -6.08
N ALA A 34 -7.94 -22.33 -5.16
CA ALA A 34 -7.85 -22.05 -3.72
C ALA A 34 -6.38 -21.95 -3.22
N VAL A 35 -5.51 -22.83 -3.73
CA VAL A 35 -4.07 -22.79 -3.44
C VAL A 35 -3.42 -21.54 -4.05
N GLN A 36 -3.73 -21.21 -5.30
CA GLN A 36 -3.23 -20.02 -5.98
C GLN A 36 -3.66 -18.73 -5.26
N ASN A 37 -4.90 -18.65 -4.79
CA ASN A 37 -5.40 -17.52 -4.00
C ASN A 37 -4.61 -17.40 -2.69
N SER A 38 -4.34 -18.51 -2.00
CA SER A 38 -3.55 -18.51 -0.76
C SER A 38 -2.14 -17.96 -0.95
N PHE A 39 -1.48 -18.29 -2.07
CA PHE A 39 -0.17 -17.74 -2.40
C PHE A 39 -0.23 -16.26 -2.81
N THR A 40 -1.28 -15.87 -3.54
CA THR A 40 -1.50 -14.48 -3.98
C THR A 40 -1.76 -13.58 -2.77
N ASP A 41 -2.59 -14.01 -1.83
CA ASP A 41 -2.88 -13.30 -0.58
C ASP A 41 -1.63 -13.15 0.29
N ALA A 42 -0.81 -14.20 0.39
CA ALA A 42 0.46 -14.15 1.12
C ALA A 42 1.45 -13.18 0.46
N ALA A 43 1.56 -13.19 -0.87
CA ALA A 43 2.38 -12.23 -1.60
C ALA A 43 1.91 -10.79 -1.36
N HIS A 44 0.60 -10.53 -1.43
CA HIS A 44 0.03 -9.21 -1.13
C HIS A 44 0.31 -8.73 0.30
N ALA A 45 0.24 -9.61 1.29
CA ALA A 45 0.54 -9.27 2.68
C ALA A 45 2.01 -8.87 2.87
N ILE A 46 2.93 -9.64 2.27
CA ILE A 46 4.36 -9.32 2.27
C ILE A 46 4.57 -7.99 1.55
N ASP A 47 3.89 -7.80 0.42
CA ASP A 47 4.05 -6.60 -0.40
C ASP A 47 3.66 -5.32 0.36
N ASN A 48 2.52 -5.36 1.02
CA ASN A 48 2.06 -4.25 1.84
C ASN A 48 2.99 -3.97 3.02
N SER A 49 3.50 -5.01 3.67
CA SER A 49 4.40 -4.87 4.82
C SER A 49 5.73 -4.22 4.42
N TYR A 50 6.30 -4.57 3.25
CA TYR A 50 7.55 -3.96 2.79
C TYR A 50 7.33 -2.48 2.49
N GLN A 51 6.21 -2.11 1.85
CA GLN A 51 5.91 -0.73 1.49
C GLN A 51 5.76 0.16 2.73
N LEU A 52 5.03 -0.31 3.75
CA LEU A 52 4.90 0.40 5.03
C LEU A 52 6.25 0.52 5.75
N PHE A 53 7.09 -0.51 5.68
CA PHE A 53 8.42 -0.47 6.26
C PHE A 53 9.30 0.62 5.60
N TRP A 54 9.34 0.70 4.27
CA TRP A 54 10.06 1.79 3.58
C TRP A 54 9.46 3.16 3.87
N THR A 55 8.13 3.27 3.92
CA THR A 55 7.41 4.49 4.30
C THR A 55 7.91 5.02 5.65
N TYR A 56 8.01 4.13 6.64
CA TYR A 56 8.50 4.46 7.97
C TYR A 56 9.96 4.93 7.95
N LEU A 57 10.85 4.22 7.23
CA LEU A 57 12.26 4.61 7.11
C LEU A 57 12.41 6.02 6.52
N VAL A 58 11.60 6.34 5.51
CA VAL A 58 11.59 7.66 4.87
C VAL A 58 11.08 8.75 5.81
N PHE A 59 10.10 8.45 6.67
CA PHE A 59 9.63 9.40 7.69
C PHE A 59 10.70 9.71 8.74
N VAL A 60 11.42 8.68 9.20
CA VAL A 60 12.53 8.83 10.15
C VAL A 60 13.65 9.70 9.59
N MET A 61 13.89 9.68 8.27
CA MET A 61 14.86 10.57 7.63
C MET A 61 14.56 12.05 7.89
N GLN A 62 13.28 12.45 7.79
CA GLN A 62 12.91 13.86 7.95
C GLN A 62 12.92 14.29 9.41
N LEU A 63 12.53 13.40 10.32
CA LEU A 63 12.69 13.61 11.75
C LEU A 63 14.17 13.71 12.15
N GLY A 64 15.04 12.88 11.57
CA GLY A 64 16.47 12.87 11.84
C GLY A 64 17.14 14.19 11.48
N PHE A 65 16.89 14.70 10.27
CA PHE A 65 17.40 16.01 9.87
C PHE A 65 16.84 17.13 10.75
N ALA A 66 15.52 17.13 11.01
CA ALA A 66 14.90 18.12 11.88
C ALA A 66 15.53 18.17 13.28
N MET A 67 15.84 17.01 13.86
CA MET A 67 16.45 16.91 15.19
C MET A 67 17.89 17.43 15.19
N LEU A 68 18.67 17.19 14.13
CA LEU A 68 20.01 17.77 13.97
C LEU A 68 19.96 19.30 13.90
N TYR A 69 19.01 19.87 13.16
CA TYR A 69 18.84 21.34 13.09
C TYR A 69 18.34 21.92 14.41
N ALA A 70 17.38 21.26 15.06
CA ALA A 70 16.85 21.62 16.38
C ALA A 70 17.94 21.67 17.47
N GLY A 71 18.91 20.76 17.44
CA GLY A 71 20.04 20.73 18.36
C GLY A 71 21.13 21.78 18.07
N SER A 72 21.15 22.35 16.86
CA SER A 72 22.15 23.34 16.44
C SER A 72 21.72 24.80 16.66
N VAL A 73 20.50 25.03 17.15
CA VAL A 73 19.90 26.36 17.32
C VAL A 73 19.52 26.62 18.78
N HIS A 74 19.34 27.90 19.14
CA HIS A 74 18.92 28.29 20.48
C HIS A 74 17.56 27.65 20.86
N ALA A 75 17.46 27.11 22.08
CA ALA A 75 16.29 26.39 22.59
C ALA A 75 14.95 27.13 22.44
N LYS A 76 14.98 28.47 22.40
CA LYS A 76 13.79 29.31 22.20
C LYS A 76 13.22 29.24 20.77
N SER A 77 14.06 28.95 19.78
CA SER A 77 13.68 28.79 18.36
C SER A 77 13.43 27.32 17.99
N THR A 78 14.06 26.39 18.73
CA THR A 78 13.93 24.94 18.52
C THR A 78 12.48 24.46 18.55
N MET A 79 11.64 25.00 19.46
CA MET A 79 10.22 24.62 19.55
C MET A 79 9.46 24.96 18.25
N ASN A 80 9.75 26.13 17.65
CA ASN A 80 9.10 26.56 16.41
C ASN A 80 9.49 25.67 15.22
N ILE A 81 10.75 25.23 15.18
CA ILE A 81 11.29 24.33 14.14
C ILE A 81 10.70 22.92 14.25
N MET A 82 10.55 22.41 15.48
CA MET A 82 9.95 21.09 15.70
C MET A 82 8.45 21.10 15.33
N LEU A 83 7.73 22.17 15.64
CA LEU A 83 6.32 22.32 15.26
C LEU A 83 6.12 22.38 13.74
N THR A 84 6.99 23.10 13.03
CA THR A 84 6.94 23.18 11.56
C THR A 84 7.25 21.85 10.88
N ASN A 85 8.10 21.01 11.46
CA ASN A 85 8.33 19.66 10.95
C ASN A 85 7.07 18.77 11.03
N VAL A 86 6.36 18.81 12.17
CA VAL A 86 5.09 18.06 12.35
C VAL A 86 4.02 18.61 11.41
N LEU A 87 3.91 19.93 11.29
CA LEU A 87 2.97 20.56 10.37
C LEU A 87 3.26 20.21 8.91
N ASN A 88 4.53 20.10 8.50
CA ASN A 88 4.88 19.69 7.15
C ASN A 88 4.40 18.26 6.83
N ALA A 89 4.49 17.34 7.80
CA ALA A 89 3.96 15.99 7.63
C ALA A 89 2.42 15.98 7.52
N ALA A 90 1.72 16.65 8.45
CA ALA A 90 0.26 16.66 8.48
C ALA A 90 -0.36 17.40 7.28
N VAL A 91 0.22 18.54 6.90
CA VAL A 91 -0.21 19.32 5.75
C VAL A 91 0.12 18.56 4.45
N GLY A 92 1.30 17.95 4.36
CA GLY A 92 1.66 17.10 3.22
C GLY A 92 0.69 15.93 3.01
N ASP A 93 0.23 15.29 4.08
CA ASP A 93 -0.81 14.24 4.03
C ASP A 93 -2.13 14.76 3.52
N LEU A 94 -2.63 15.85 4.09
CA LEU A 94 -3.90 16.46 3.68
C LEU A 94 -3.89 16.87 2.19
N PHE A 95 -2.81 17.49 1.71
CA PHE A 95 -2.70 17.91 0.31
C PHE A 95 -2.53 16.73 -0.65
N TYR A 96 -1.78 15.70 -0.26
CA TYR A 96 -1.61 14.50 -1.08
C TYR A 96 -2.91 13.68 -1.18
N TYR A 97 -3.66 13.61 -0.07
CA TYR A 97 -4.98 12.99 0.00
C TYR A 97 -6.02 13.69 -0.88
N LEU A 98 -6.06 15.02 -0.85
CA LEU A 98 -7.06 15.80 -1.58
C LEU A 98 -6.77 15.86 -3.08
N PHE A 99 -5.52 16.14 -3.46
CA PHE A 99 -5.15 16.46 -4.85
C PHE A 99 -4.03 15.57 -5.41
N GLY A 100 -3.06 15.18 -4.58
CA GLY A 100 -1.85 14.48 -5.04
C GLY A 100 -2.14 13.12 -5.69
N PHE A 101 -3.00 12.32 -5.07
CA PHE A 101 -3.37 11.02 -5.63
C PHE A 101 -4.21 11.14 -6.90
N ALA A 102 -5.14 12.09 -6.94
CA ALA A 102 -5.99 12.35 -8.10
C ALA A 102 -5.19 12.76 -9.34
N PHE A 103 -4.16 13.60 -9.18
CA PHE A 103 -3.30 14.01 -10.29
C PHE A 103 -2.35 12.90 -10.77
N ALA A 104 -1.87 12.05 -9.87
CA ALA A 104 -0.92 11.00 -10.20
C ALA A 104 -1.57 9.72 -10.78
N PHE A 105 -2.76 9.34 -10.30
CA PHE A 105 -3.41 8.06 -10.64
C PHE A 105 -4.86 8.21 -11.13
N GLY A 106 -5.35 9.43 -11.31
CA GLY A 106 -6.65 9.72 -11.90
C GLY A 106 -6.83 9.11 -13.28
N SER A 107 -7.49 7.96 -13.43
CA SER A 107 -7.82 7.33 -14.72
C SER A 107 -9.33 7.15 -14.87
N PRO A 108 -9.94 7.33 -16.07
CA PRO A 108 -9.34 7.69 -17.36
C PRO A 108 -8.92 9.16 -17.47
N SER A 109 -7.73 9.46 -18.01
CA SER A 109 -7.23 10.84 -18.12
C SER A 109 -6.21 11.07 -19.23
N ASN A 110 -5.78 12.33 -19.43
CA ASN A 110 -4.75 12.69 -20.41
C ASN A 110 -3.36 12.24 -19.93
N ARG A 111 -2.43 11.92 -20.85
CA ARG A 111 -1.04 11.49 -20.58
C ARG A 111 -0.21 12.41 -19.65
N PHE A 112 -0.70 13.62 -19.35
CA PHE A 112 -0.02 14.61 -18.53
C PHE A 112 -0.64 14.84 -17.14
N ILE A 113 -1.96 14.61 -16.96
CA ILE A 113 -2.62 14.92 -15.68
C ILE A 113 -3.87 14.05 -15.46
N GLY A 114 -3.95 13.46 -14.27
CA GLY A 114 -5.13 12.75 -13.79
C GLY A 114 -6.32 13.69 -13.56
N ARG A 115 -7.53 13.27 -13.96
CA ARG A 115 -8.76 14.08 -13.86
C ARG A 115 -9.82 13.48 -12.91
N HIS A 116 -9.58 12.29 -12.37
CA HIS A 116 -10.52 11.53 -11.55
C HIS A 116 -9.87 11.10 -10.23
N PHE A 117 -10.66 10.63 -9.25
CA PHE A 117 -10.22 10.21 -7.90
C PHE A 117 -9.78 11.32 -6.91
N PHE A 118 -10.44 12.48 -6.93
CA PHE A 118 -10.28 13.49 -5.87
C PHE A 118 -10.88 13.01 -4.54
N GLY A 119 -10.12 13.20 -3.44
CA GLY A 119 -10.59 12.88 -2.09
C GLY A 119 -10.93 11.42 -1.86
N MET A 120 -10.28 10.51 -2.61
CA MET A 120 -10.32 9.07 -2.29
C MET A 120 -11.72 8.44 -2.37
N LYS A 121 -12.59 8.95 -3.26
CA LYS A 121 -14.02 8.55 -3.32
C LYS A 121 -14.31 7.15 -3.88
N VAL A 122 -13.38 6.52 -4.61
CA VAL A 122 -13.57 5.17 -5.19
C VAL A 122 -12.22 4.46 -5.23
N PHE A 123 -12.09 3.38 -4.45
CA PHE A 123 -11.03 2.39 -4.62
C PHE A 123 -11.57 1.24 -5.46
N LEU A 124 -10.81 0.81 -6.47
CA LEU A 124 -11.09 -0.45 -7.19
C LEU A 124 -10.49 -1.68 -6.47
N SER A 125 -9.66 -1.50 -5.44
CA SER A 125 -9.05 -2.60 -4.67
C SER A 125 -8.54 -2.17 -3.27
N GLU A 126 -9.26 -2.54 -2.22
CA GLU A 126 -9.12 -1.96 -0.86
C GLU A 126 -7.82 -2.30 -0.10
N LEU A 127 -7.00 -3.26 -0.53
CA LEU A 127 -5.85 -3.72 0.27
C LEU A 127 -4.48 -3.30 -0.27
N PHE A 128 -4.31 -3.16 -1.58
CA PHE A 128 -3.01 -2.82 -2.17
C PHE A 128 -2.84 -1.31 -2.38
N ASP A 129 -3.94 -0.56 -2.47
CA ASP A 129 -3.87 0.86 -2.84
C ASP A 129 -3.44 1.78 -1.69
N TYR A 130 -3.81 1.47 -0.44
CA TYR A 130 -3.45 2.31 0.71
C TYR A 130 -1.96 2.25 1.04
N SER A 131 -1.35 1.06 0.99
CA SER A 131 0.09 0.91 1.26
C SER A 131 0.91 1.64 0.20
N ASN A 132 0.50 1.52 -1.07
CA ASN A 132 1.11 2.26 -2.18
C ASN A 132 0.90 3.77 -2.08
N PHE A 133 -0.28 4.21 -1.64
CA PHE A 133 -0.57 5.62 -1.37
C PHE A 133 0.38 6.17 -0.30
N LEU A 134 0.49 5.49 0.85
CA LEU A 134 1.36 5.93 1.96
C LEU A 134 2.84 5.90 1.56
N TYR A 135 3.27 4.90 0.81
CA TYR A 135 4.62 4.82 0.28
C TYR A 135 4.95 6.04 -0.58
N LYS A 136 4.08 6.41 -1.53
CA LYS A 136 4.29 7.56 -2.41
C LYS A 136 4.17 8.89 -1.66
N TRP A 137 3.23 8.98 -0.73
CA TRP A 137 3.09 10.11 0.17
C TRP A 137 4.40 10.41 0.91
N ALA A 138 5.09 9.37 1.40
CA ALA A 138 6.36 9.53 2.11
C ALA A 138 7.37 10.34 1.29
N PHE A 139 7.55 10.00 0.00
CA PHE A 139 8.45 10.73 -0.89
C PHE A 139 7.99 12.16 -1.18
N VAL A 140 6.69 12.42 -1.24
CA VAL A 140 6.16 13.78 -1.43
C VAL A 140 6.45 14.64 -0.21
N VAL A 141 6.25 14.11 1.00
CA VAL A 141 6.57 14.83 2.24
C VAL A 141 8.05 15.12 2.34
N THR A 142 8.92 14.18 1.94
CA THR A 142 10.36 14.42 2.00
C THR A 142 10.82 15.48 1.02
N ALA A 143 10.30 15.46 -0.22
CA ALA A 143 10.55 16.50 -1.21
C ALA A 143 10.07 17.89 -0.75
N THR A 144 8.97 17.95 0.00
CA THR A 144 8.41 19.20 0.53
C THR A 144 9.24 19.73 1.70
N GLY A 145 9.61 18.85 2.64
CA GLY A 145 10.35 19.22 3.85
C GLY A 145 11.76 19.75 3.59
N MET A 146 12.40 19.36 2.49
CA MET A 146 13.74 19.85 2.13
C MET A 146 13.77 21.36 1.85
N LYS A 147 12.61 21.97 1.50
CA LYS A 147 12.53 23.41 1.18
C LYS A 147 12.44 24.33 2.40
N ILE A 148 12.24 23.80 3.61
CA ILE A 148 11.97 24.62 4.81
C ILE A 148 13.26 25.01 5.57
N TYR A 149 14.41 24.36 5.30
CA TYR A 149 15.67 24.60 6.02
C TYR A 149 16.57 25.69 5.40
N THR A 150 16.05 26.50 4.48
CA THR A 150 16.76 27.68 3.94
C THR A 150 16.13 28.95 4.47
N ILE A 151 16.09 29.12 5.79
CA ILE A 151 15.93 30.42 6.47
C ILE A 151 16.74 30.40 7.76
#